data_AF-A0A7W8EME2-F1
#
_entry.id   AF-A0A7W8EME2-F1
#
_cell.length_a   1.000
_cell.length_b   1.000
_cell.length_c   1.000
_cell.angle_alpha   90.00
_cell.angle_beta   90.00
_cell.angle_gamma   90.00
#
_symmetry.space_group_name_H-M   'P 1'
#
loop_
_entity.id
_entity.type
_entity.pdbx_description
1 polymer ?
#
loop_
_entity_poly.entity_id
_entity_poly.type
_entity_poly.pdbx_seq_one_letter_code
_entity_poly.pdbx_strand_id
1 'polypeptide(L)'
;MIKALVFDVGETLIDETRIWSRWADRLGVTRLTFMGVLGGVAALDRSHRDAFQIVRPGLDVDAEITAWRRDDPDGLRNNFDADDLYPDVRPAFHALRAAGYQVVIAGNQPVEAYDALMAMELPADSIHTSDGWGVAKPAPEFFAKVASVAGREPAEILYVGDRLDNDVRPARAAGMRTALLRRGPWGHLHADRPEAAEVADLVVNDLQALLPALAQRSGSM
;
A
#
# COMPACT_ATOMS: atom_id res chain seq x y z
N MET A 1 -9.96 -7.83 -20.64
CA MET A 1 -9.54 -8.90 -19.71
C MET A 1 -8.33 -8.39 -18.95
N ILE A 2 -8.21 -8.70 -17.65
CA ILE A 2 -7.04 -8.29 -16.85
C ILE A 2 -5.79 -9.02 -17.36
N LYS A 3 -4.67 -8.29 -17.46
CA LYS A 3 -3.36 -8.81 -17.87
C LYS A 3 -2.25 -8.47 -16.87
N ALA A 4 -2.44 -7.42 -16.07
CA ALA A 4 -1.47 -7.00 -15.05
C ALA A 4 -2.17 -6.72 -13.71
N LEU A 5 -1.48 -7.06 -12.64
CA LEU A 5 -1.83 -6.66 -11.27
C LEU A 5 -0.75 -5.73 -10.75
N VAL A 6 -1.17 -4.58 -10.23
CA VAL A 6 -0.29 -3.56 -9.65
C VAL A 6 -0.62 -3.45 -8.17
N PHE A 7 0.38 -3.60 -7.31
CA PHE A 7 0.23 -3.63 -5.87
C PHE A 7 0.78 -2.36 -5.23
N ASP A 8 0.01 -1.75 -4.34
CA ASP A 8 0.54 -0.81 -3.36
C ASP A 8 1.53 -1.51 -2.39
N VAL A 9 2.18 -0.75 -1.51
CA VAL A 9 3.22 -1.24 -0.60
C VAL A 9 2.76 -1.30 0.86
N GLY A 10 2.46 -0.16 1.48
CA GLY A 10 2.10 -0.09 2.90
C GLY A 10 0.73 -0.73 3.14
N GLU A 11 0.63 -1.60 4.14
CA GLU A 11 -0.59 -2.37 4.45
C GLU A 11 -1.17 -3.13 3.24
N THR A 12 -0.35 -3.37 2.21
CA THR A 12 -0.65 -4.22 1.06
C THR A 12 0.38 -5.33 0.94
N LEU A 13 1.67 -4.99 0.95
CA LEU A 13 2.78 -5.95 1.00
C LEU A 13 3.46 -5.96 2.37
N ILE A 14 3.56 -4.78 2.99
CA ILE A 14 4.30 -4.54 4.23
C ILE A 14 3.32 -4.35 5.39
N ASP A 15 3.47 -5.14 6.44
CA ASP A 15 2.86 -4.92 7.75
C ASP A 15 3.61 -3.78 8.45
N GLU A 16 2.99 -2.61 8.54
CA GLU A 16 3.61 -1.42 9.08
C GLU A 16 3.60 -1.42 10.63
N THR A 17 3.15 -2.50 11.29
CA THR A 17 3.13 -2.61 12.76
C THR A 17 4.48 -2.24 13.37
N ARG A 18 5.60 -2.71 12.81
CA ARG A 18 6.95 -2.38 13.30
C ARG A 18 7.28 -0.91 13.09
N ILE A 19 6.88 -0.30 11.97
CA ILE A 19 7.08 1.14 11.70
C ILE A 19 6.35 1.98 12.74
N TRP A 20 5.05 1.72 12.93
CA TRP A 20 4.23 2.48 13.88
C TRP A 20 4.61 2.23 15.34
N SER A 21 5.08 1.02 15.66
CA SER A 21 5.64 0.71 16.97
C SER A 21 6.91 1.51 17.26
N ARG A 22 7.83 1.60 16.29
CA ARG A 22 9.06 2.40 16.45
C ARG A 22 8.74 3.89 16.61
N TRP A 23 7.72 4.40 15.94
CA TRP A 23 7.24 5.77 16.17
C TRP A 23 6.71 5.98 17.58
N ALA A 24 5.87 5.06 18.09
CA ALA A 24 5.38 5.14 19.46
C ALA A 24 6.54 5.17 20.47
N ASP A 25 7.50 4.27 20.29
CA ASP A 25 8.71 4.16 21.12
C ASP A 25 9.56 5.46 21.01
N ARG A 26 9.74 6.02 19.81
CA ARG A 26 10.47 7.28 19.57
C ARG A 26 9.80 8.49 20.22
N LEU A 27 8.47 8.52 20.25
CA LEU A 27 7.69 9.60 20.88
C LEU A 27 7.53 9.43 22.39
N GLY A 28 7.97 8.30 22.96
CA GLY A 28 7.85 8.01 24.39
C GLY A 28 6.42 7.73 24.84
N VAL A 29 5.56 7.24 23.95
CA VAL A 29 4.18 6.84 24.27
C VAL A 29 3.98 5.34 24.06
N THR A 30 2.95 4.78 24.69
CA THR A 30 2.67 3.35 24.50
C THR A 30 2.21 3.07 23.07
N ARG A 31 2.58 1.90 22.54
CA ARG A 31 2.13 1.44 21.21
C ARG A 31 0.61 1.41 21.10
N LEU A 32 -0.09 0.98 22.15
CA LEU A 32 -1.55 1.02 22.23
C LEU A 32 -2.09 2.44 22.03
N THR A 33 -1.51 3.43 22.71
CA THR A 33 -1.92 4.84 22.58
C THR A 33 -1.73 5.33 21.14
N PHE A 34 -0.54 5.16 20.57
CA PHE A 34 -0.24 5.67 19.24
C PHE A 34 -1.10 5.00 18.17
N MET A 35 -1.20 3.67 18.19
CA MET A 35 -2.03 2.91 17.24
C MET A 35 -3.52 3.23 17.39
N GLY A 36 -4.02 3.39 18.63
CA GLY A 36 -5.40 3.79 18.88
C GLY A 36 -5.73 5.16 18.30
N VAL A 37 -4.82 6.14 18.46
CA VAL A 37 -4.97 7.46 17.84
C VAL A 37 -4.89 7.37 16.31
N LEU A 38 -3.95 6.58 15.77
CA LEU A 38 -3.80 6.36 14.34
C LEU A 38 -5.08 5.77 13.72
N GLY A 39 -5.66 4.75 14.35
CA GLY A 39 -6.95 4.18 13.94
C GLY A 39 -8.10 5.19 14.05
N GLY A 40 -8.09 6.03 15.09
CA GLY A 40 -9.07 7.12 15.25
C GLY A 40 -9.01 8.16 14.15
N VAL A 41 -7.81 8.60 13.74
CA VAL A 41 -7.66 9.55 12.62
C VAL A 41 -8.05 8.89 11.29
N ALA A 42 -7.69 7.62 11.08
CA ALA A 42 -8.08 6.85 9.90
C ALA A 42 -9.60 6.72 9.77
N ALA A 43 -10.30 6.41 10.87
CA ALA A 43 -11.76 6.29 10.89
C ALA A 43 -12.47 7.61 10.57
N LEU A 44 -11.80 8.74 10.78
CA LEU A 44 -12.30 10.09 10.51
C LEU A 44 -11.82 10.66 9.16
N ASP A 45 -11.21 9.84 8.30
CA ASP A 45 -10.64 10.26 7.01
C ASP A 45 -9.62 11.40 7.14
N ARG A 46 -8.93 11.45 8.28
CA ARG A 46 -7.87 12.42 8.54
C ARG A 46 -6.52 11.86 8.12
N SER A 47 -5.59 12.75 7.82
CA SER A 47 -4.21 12.37 7.54
C SER A 47 -3.61 11.63 8.73
N HIS A 48 -2.83 10.57 8.48
CA HIS A 48 -2.05 9.91 9.54
C HIS A 48 -1.10 10.89 10.25
N ARG A 49 -0.69 11.99 9.58
CA ARG A 49 0.12 13.06 10.18
C ARG A 49 -0.58 13.72 11.38
N ASP A 50 -1.91 13.71 11.42
CA ASP A 50 -2.67 14.26 12.54
C ASP A 50 -2.47 13.45 13.82
N ALA A 51 -2.19 12.14 13.72
CA ALA A 51 -1.91 11.31 14.89
C ALA A 51 -0.67 11.82 15.65
N PHE A 52 0.35 12.27 14.92
CA PHE A 52 1.54 12.88 15.51
C PHE A 52 1.21 14.17 16.25
N GLN A 53 0.38 15.04 15.69
CA GLN A 53 -0.02 16.28 16.35
C GLN A 53 -0.90 16.04 17.58
N ILE A 54 -1.75 15.01 17.57
CA ILE A 54 -2.57 14.64 18.72
C ILE A 54 -1.69 14.11 19.86
N VAL A 55 -0.73 13.23 19.54
CA VAL A 55 0.15 12.60 20.53
C VAL A 55 1.20 13.57 21.06
N ARG A 56 1.75 14.41 20.18
CA ARG A 56 2.78 15.40 20.51
C ARG A 56 2.52 16.72 19.75
N PRO A 57 1.69 17.62 20.31
CA PRO A 57 1.37 18.89 19.66
C PRO A 57 2.62 19.71 19.33
N GLY A 58 2.68 20.24 18.11
CA GLY A 58 3.81 21.06 17.65
C GLY A 58 5.04 20.26 17.20
N LEU A 59 4.96 18.93 17.13
CA LEU A 59 6.02 18.11 16.57
C LEU A 59 6.21 18.45 15.09
N ASP A 60 7.43 18.81 14.72
CA ASP A 60 7.87 18.78 13.33
C ASP A 60 8.36 17.36 13.00
N VAL A 61 7.50 16.62 12.29
CA VAL A 61 7.76 15.21 11.94
C VAL A 61 8.98 15.09 11.03
N ASP A 62 9.18 16.01 10.10
CA ASP A 62 10.27 15.91 9.12
C ASP A 62 11.62 16.26 9.79
N ALA A 63 11.63 17.22 10.72
CA ALA A 63 12.78 17.48 11.58
C ALA A 63 13.11 16.29 12.50
N GLU A 64 12.09 15.61 13.04
CA GLU A 64 12.25 14.42 13.88
C GLU A 64 12.80 13.24 13.06
N ILE A 65 12.32 13.02 11.83
CA ILE A 65 12.89 12.02 10.89
C ILE A 65 14.36 12.31 10.62
N THR A 66 14.71 13.59 10.42
CA THR A 66 16.09 14.02 10.18
C THR A 66 16.96 13.79 11.41
N ALA A 67 16.46 14.06 12.61
CA ALA A 67 17.15 13.75 13.86
C ALA A 67 17.34 12.24 14.04
N TRP A 68 16.30 11.46 13.80
CA TRP A 68 16.33 10.00 13.94
C TRP A 68 17.33 9.34 12.99
N ARG A 69 17.47 9.86 11.77
CA ARG A 69 18.52 9.42 10.83
C ARG A 69 19.94 9.63 11.36
N ARG A 70 20.18 10.65 12.18
CA ARG A 70 21.48 10.89 12.83
C ARG A 70 21.68 9.99 14.04
N ASP A 71 20.64 9.81 14.84
CA ASP A 71 20.69 9.03 16.08
C ASP A 71 20.83 7.52 15.82
N ASP A 72 20.23 7.03 14.72
CA ASP A 72 20.16 5.62 14.35
C ASP A 72 20.41 5.46 12.84
N PRO A 73 21.67 5.64 12.37
CA PRO A 73 21.98 5.70 10.93
C PRO A 73 21.72 4.38 10.19
N ASP A 74 21.90 3.25 10.87
CA ASP A 74 21.79 1.91 10.29
C ASP A 74 20.43 1.25 10.56
N GLY A 75 19.61 1.81 11.44
CA GLY A 75 18.29 1.28 11.74
C GLY A 75 17.24 1.58 10.67
N LEU A 76 16.16 0.81 10.72
CA LEU A 76 15.06 0.94 9.77
C LEU A 76 14.33 2.28 9.92
N ARG A 77 14.09 2.74 11.16
CA ARG A 77 13.32 3.97 11.45
C ARG A 77 11.92 3.91 10.79
N ASN A 78 11.73 4.63 9.68
CA ASN A 78 10.52 4.61 8.84
C ASN A 78 10.56 3.59 7.70
N ASN A 79 11.69 2.94 7.46
CA ASN A 79 11.86 1.91 6.45
C ASN A 79 11.40 0.55 6.97
N PHE A 80 11.47 -0.47 6.12
CA PHE A 80 11.04 -1.84 6.39
C PHE A 80 12.00 -2.85 5.74
N ASP A 81 11.89 -4.11 6.14
CA ASP A 81 12.65 -5.23 5.59
C ASP A 81 11.75 -6.44 5.30
N ALA A 82 12.36 -7.56 4.90
CA ALA A 82 11.60 -8.77 4.53
C ALA A 82 10.80 -9.37 5.69
N ASP A 83 11.15 -9.06 6.94
CA ASP A 83 10.43 -9.54 8.12
C ASP A 83 9.09 -8.79 8.31
N ASP A 84 8.93 -7.64 7.65
CA ASP A 84 7.67 -6.88 7.62
C ASP A 84 6.73 -7.37 6.50
N LEU A 85 7.10 -8.34 5.67
CA LEU A 85 6.20 -8.84 4.62
C LEU A 85 5.03 -9.62 5.22
N TYR A 86 3.83 -9.37 4.70
CA TYR A 86 2.72 -10.27 4.94
C TYR A 86 3.01 -11.68 4.38
N PRO A 87 2.67 -12.76 5.12
CA PRO A 87 3.07 -14.12 4.75
C PRO A 87 2.57 -14.60 3.37
N ASP A 88 1.48 -14.00 2.87
CA ASP A 88 0.82 -14.38 1.64
C ASP A 88 1.37 -13.69 0.38
N VAL A 89 2.25 -12.68 0.53
CA VAL A 89 2.80 -11.90 -0.59
C VAL A 89 3.55 -12.78 -1.59
N ARG A 90 4.55 -13.54 -1.11
CA ARG A 90 5.38 -14.37 -2.01
C ARG A 90 4.56 -15.49 -2.67
N PRO A 91 3.73 -16.27 -1.94
CA PRO A 91 2.86 -17.27 -2.55
C PRO A 91 1.91 -16.69 -3.61
N ALA A 92 1.26 -15.56 -3.31
CA ALA A 92 0.33 -14.92 -4.23
C ALA A 92 1.02 -14.45 -5.51
N PHE A 93 2.16 -13.78 -5.40
CA PHE A 93 2.90 -13.29 -6.57
C PHE A 93 3.40 -14.44 -7.45
N HIS A 94 3.91 -15.53 -6.86
CA HIS A 94 4.27 -16.73 -7.62
C HIS A 94 3.07 -17.32 -8.37
N ALA A 95 1.92 -17.45 -7.71
CA ALA A 95 0.71 -17.99 -8.32
C ALA A 95 0.19 -17.12 -9.47
N LEU A 96 0.19 -15.80 -9.29
CA LEU A 96 -0.23 -14.85 -10.32
C LEU A 96 0.68 -14.90 -11.55
N ARG A 97 1.99 -14.94 -11.36
CA ARG A 97 2.94 -15.07 -12.48
C ARG A 97 2.84 -16.42 -13.17
N ALA A 98 2.67 -17.51 -12.42
CA ALA A 98 2.44 -18.83 -13.00
C ALA A 98 1.15 -18.89 -13.83
N ALA A 99 0.13 -18.09 -13.48
CA ALA A 99 -1.10 -17.92 -14.25
C ALA A 99 -0.96 -16.96 -15.44
N GLY A 100 0.23 -16.42 -15.70
CA GLY A 100 0.52 -15.55 -16.86
C GLY A 100 0.22 -14.07 -16.65
N TYR A 101 -0.08 -13.63 -15.42
CA TYR A 101 -0.24 -12.21 -15.12
C TYR A 101 1.11 -11.53 -14.93
N GLN A 102 1.20 -10.30 -15.42
CA GLN A 102 2.26 -9.39 -15.05
C GLN A 102 2.02 -8.88 -13.63
N VAL A 103 3.06 -8.83 -12.80
CA VAL A 103 3.01 -8.37 -11.41
C VAL A 103 3.90 -7.14 -11.27
N VAL A 104 3.35 -6.02 -10.85
CA VAL A 104 4.07 -4.76 -10.67
C VAL A 104 3.86 -4.24 -9.25
N ILE A 105 4.90 -3.70 -8.63
CA ILE A 105 4.80 -2.98 -7.36
C ILE A 105 4.89 -1.48 -7.66
N ALA A 106 3.92 -0.70 -7.22
CA ALA A 106 3.94 0.76 -7.35
C ALA A 106 3.10 1.42 -6.24
N GLY A 107 3.76 2.15 -5.34
CA GLY A 107 3.11 2.76 -4.18
C GLY A 107 3.71 4.10 -3.73
N ASN A 108 3.03 4.77 -2.81
CA ASN A 108 3.55 5.98 -2.17
C ASN A 108 4.64 5.59 -1.17
N GLN A 109 5.89 5.76 -1.56
CA GLN A 109 7.04 5.34 -0.76
C GLN A 109 8.23 6.26 -1.04
N PRO A 110 9.09 6.48 -0.03
CA PRO A 110 10.30 7.27 -0.22
C PRO A 110 11.31 6.51 -1.09
N VAL A 111 12.33 7.20 -1.59
CA VAL A 111 13.35 6.59 -2.47
C VAL A 111 14.05 5.40 -1.81
N GLU A 112 14.30 5.46 -0.50
CA GLU A 112 15.03 4.43 0.25
C GLU A 112 14.23 3.12 0.40
N ALA A 113 12.91 3.16 0.21
CA ALA A 113 12.07 1.96 0.20
C ALA A 113 12.27 1.13 -1.08
N TYR A 114 12.77 1.74 -2.16
CA TYR A 114 13.06 1.02 -3.41
C TYR A 114 14.14 -0.04 -3.18
N ASP A 115 15.25 0.35 -2.57
CA ASP A 115 16.37 -0.57 -2.29
C ASP A 115 15.94 -1.70 -1.35
N ALA A 116 15.09 -1.41 -0.35
CA ALA A 116 14.52 -2.40 0.54
C ALA A 116 13.64 -3.42 -0.22
N LEU A 117 12.72 -2.95 -1.07
CA LEU A 117 11.87 -3.82 -1.88
C LEU A 117 12.68 -4.66 -2.88
N MET A 118 13.73 -4.10 -3.48
CA MET A 118 14.63 -4.84 -4.37
C MET A 118 15.38 -5.94 -3.61
N ALA A 119 15.88 -5.65 -2.40
CA ALA A 119 16.58 -6.62 -1.57
C ALA A 119 15.70 -7.80 -1.11
N MET A 120 14.37 -7.65 -1.14
CA MET A 120 13.45 -8.74 -0.82
C MET A 120 13.32 -9.78 -1.93
N GLU A 121 13.78 -9.49 -3.15
CA GLU A 121 13.70 -10.40 -4.31
C GLU A 121 12.28 -10.95 -4.52
N LEU A 122 11.26 -10.08 -4.39
CA LEU A 122 9.88 -10.46 -4.64
C LEU A 122 9.69 -10.89 -6.10
N PRO A 123 8.85 -11.88 -6.40
CA PRO A 123 8.58 -12.30 -7.77
C PRO A 123 7.65 -11.30 -8.46
N ALA A 124 8.15 -10.09 -8.70
CA ALA A 124 7.52 -9.01 -9.44
C ALA A 124 8.32 -8.72 -10.72
N ASP A 125 7.65 -8.24 -11.76
CA ASP A 125 8.28 -7.89 -13.04
C ASP A 125 8.90 -6.48 -13.01
N SER A 126 8.39 -5.58 -12.16
CA SER A 126 9.03 -4.29 -11.88
C SER A 126 8.56 -3.67 -10.55
N ILE A 127 9.37 -2.78 -9.99
CA ILE A 127 9.14 -2.08 -8.72
C ILE A 127 9.31 -0.58 -8.95
N HIS A 128 8.39 0.22 -8.43
CA HIS A 128 8.39 1.68 -8.56
C HIS A 128 7.91 2.36 -7.28
N THR A 129 8.43 3.54 -6.99
CA THR A 129 8.01 4.36 -5.85
C THR A 129 7.57 5.75 -6.32
N SER A 130 6.64 6.36 -5.60
CA SER A 130 6.17 7.72 -5.89
C SER A 130 7.31 8.74 -5.96
N ASP A 131 8.28 8.65 -5.04
CA ASP A 131 9.42 9.56 -4.98
C ASP A 131 10.34 9.36 -6.19
N GLY A 132 10.58 8.11 -6.59
CA GLY A 132 11.33 7.80 -7.81
C GLY A 132 10.64 8.35 -9.07
N TRP A 133 9.33 8.53 -9.03
CA TRP A 133 8.56 9.14 -10.11
C TRP A 133 8.34 10.65 -9.95
N GLY A 134 8.61 11.25 -8.79
CA GLY A 134 8.26 12.64 -8.48
C GLY A 134 6.75 12.93 -8.49
N VAL A 135 5.91 11.90 -8.37
CA VAL A 135 4.45 12.03 -8.31
C VAL A 135 3.87 10.93 -7.42
N ALA A 136 2.88 11.28 -6.61
CA ALA A 136 2.28 10.40 -5.62
C ALA A 136 0.77 10.27 -5.82
N LYS A 137 0.21 9.15 -5.38
CA LYS A 137 -1.24 8.99 -5.19
C LYS A 137 -1.75 10.06 -4.22
N PRO A 138 -2.98 10.58 -4.44
CA PRO A 138 -3.99 10.12 -5.40
C PRO A 138 -3.93 10.82 -6.77
N ALA A 139 -2.81 11.45 -7.14
CA ALA A 139 -2.71 12.21 -8.39
C ALA A 139 -2.95 11.31 -9.63
N PRO A 140 -3.79 11.73 -10.61
CA PRO A 140 -4.04 10.95 -11.82
C PRO A 140 -2.78 10.57 -12.60
N GLU A 141 -1.76 11.43 -12.57
CA GLU A 141 -0.47 11.22 -13.22
C GLU A 141 0.30 10.02 -12.65
N PHE A 142 0.09 9.68 -11.37
CA PHE A 142 0.64 8.44 -10.79
C PHE A 142 0.06 7.21 -11.50
N PHE A 143 -1.25 7.16 -11.69
CA PHE A 143 -1.92 6.04 -12.35
C PHE A 143 -1.64 6.00 -13.86
N ALA A 144 -1.44 7.15 -14.50
CA ALA A 144 -0.94 7.21 -15.86
C ALA A 144 0.47 6.58 -15.98
N LYS A 145 1.37 6.85 -15.01
CA LYS A 145 2.68 6.20 -14.96
C LYS A 145 2.57 4.70 -14.72
N VAL A 146 1.68 4.25 -13.83
CA VAL A 146 1.39 2.83 -13.62
C VAL A 146 1.00 2.14 -14.94
N ALA A 147 0.08 2.72 -15.71
CA ALA A 147 -0.29 2.18 -17.01
C ALA A 147 0.89 2.14 -18.00
N SER A 148 1.68 3.22 -18.03
CA SER A 148 2.87 3.33 -18.88
C SER A 148 3.92 2.26 -18.56
N VAL A 149 4.25 2.02 -17.29
CA VAL A 149 5.29 1.03 -16.92
C VAL A 149 4.78 -0.41 -17.03
N ALA A 150 3.49 -0.64 -16.83
CA ALA A 150 2.87 -1.92 -17.11
C ALA A 150 2.85 -2.21 -18.62
N GLY A 151 2.82 -1.17 -19.47
CA GLY A 151 2.66 -1.30 -20.92
C GLY A 151 1.28 -1.84 -21.27
N ARG A 152 0.25 -1.42 -20.53
CA ARG A 152 -1.13 -1.92 -20.62
C ARG A 152 -2.12 -0.76 -20.68
N GLU A 153 -3.25 -1.01 -21.31
CA GLU A 153 -4.40 -0.11 -21.18
C GLU A 153 -4.93 -0.14 -19.73
N PRO A 154 -5.41 0.98 -19.17
CA PRO A 154 -5.91 1.00 -17.79
C PRO A 154 -6.92 -0.11 -17.48
N ALA A 155 -7.86 -0.39 -18.40
CA ALA A 155 -8.88 -1.43 -18.23
C ALA A 155 -8.33 -2.88 -18.18
N GLU A 156 -7.06 -3.09 -18.53
CA GLU A 156 -6.34 -4.37 -18.43
C GLU A 156 -5.54 -4.51 -17.12
N ILE A 157 -5.55 -3.48 -16.28
CA ILE A 157 -4.83 -3.43 -15.01
C ILE A 157 -5.81 -3.58 -13.86
N LEU A 158 -5.49 -4.46 -12.91
CA LEU A 158 -6.10 -4.49 -11.58
C LEU A 158 -5.15 -3.82 -10.58
N TYR A 159 -5.51 -2.63 -10.09
CA TYR A 159 -4.77 -1.97 -9.01
C TYR A 159 -5.27 -2.50 -7.65
N VAL A 160 -4.35 -2.97 -6.82
CA VAL A 160 -4.61 -3.61 -5.52
C VAL A 160 -4.02 -2.73 -4.41
N GLY A 161 -4.86 -2.31 -3.48
CA GLY A 161 -4.47 -1.51 -2.31
C GLY A 161 -5.49 -1.62 -1.18
N ASP A 162 -5.15 -1.08 -0.01
CA ASP A 162 -6.00 -1.11 1.19
C ASP A 162 -6.80 0.18 1.39
N ARG A 163 -6.53 1.23 0.61
CA ARG A 163 -7.17 2.54 0.80
C ARG A 163 -8.16 2.92 -0.30
N LEU A 164 -9.40 3.24 0.09
CA LEU A 164 -10.39 3.76 -0.84
C LEU A 164 -10.00 5.12 -1.40
N ASP A 165 -9.56 6.02 -0.53
CA ASP A 165 -9.22 7.41 -0.85
C ASP A 165 -7.94 7.53 -1.69
N ASN A 166 -6.95 6.69 -1.42
CA ASN A 166 -5.62 6.80 -2.04
C ASN A 166 -5.37 5.80 -3.17
N ASP A 167 -5.98 4.61 -3.13
CA ASP A 167 -5.72 3.54 -4.11
C ASP A 167 -6.92 3.32 -5.03
N VAL A 168 -8.05 2.94 -4.45
CA VAL A 168 -9.17 2.37 -5.21
C VAL A 168 -9.92 3.44 -6.02
N ARG A 169 -10.39 4.52 -5.40
CA ARG A 169 -11.09 5.59 -6.12
C ARG A 169 -10.24 6.19 -7.24
N PRO A 170 -8.98 6.63 -6.99
CA PRO A 170 -8.21 7.27 -8.04
C PRO A 170 -7.75 6.29 -9.13
N ALA A 171 -7.47 5.01 -8.81
CA ALA A 171 -7.23 3.99 -9.84
C ALA A 171 -8.46 3.77 -10.74
N ARG A 172 -9.66 3.68 -10.14
CA ARG A 172 -10.92 3.56 -10.88
C ARG A 172 -11.16 4.79 -11.76
N ALA A 173 -10.92 5.99 -11.24
CA ALA A 173 -11.04 7.23 -12.00
C ALA A 173 -10.07 7.29 -13.19
N ALA A 174 -8.90 6.65 -13.08
CA ALA A 174 -7.94 6.47 -14.17
C ALA A 174 -8.33 5.36 -15.16
N GLY A 175 -9.48 4.70 -14.98
CA GLY A 175 -9.99 3.65 -15.88
C GLY A 175 -9.47 2.24 -15.55
N MET A 176 -8.80 2.06 -14.41
CA MET A 176 -8.32 0.73 -13.98
C MET A 176 -9.43 -0.08 -13.32
N ARG A 177 -9.27 -1.40 -13.33
CA ARG A 177 -10.00 -2.28 -12.40
C ARG A 177 -9.34 -2.21 -11.04
N THR A 178 -10.09 -2.48 -9.99
CA THR A 178 -9.62 -2.27 -8.62
C THR A 178 -9.96 -3.42 -7.68
N ALA A 179 -9.01 -3.75 -6.79
CA ALA A 179 -9.26 -4.64 -5.66
C ALA A 179 -8.94 -3.91 -4.36
N LEU A 180 -9.94 -3.83 -3.46
CA LEU A 180 -9.75 -3.36 -2.10
C LEU A 180 -9.34 -4.55 -1.22
N LEU A 181 -8.19 -4.43 -0.58
CA LEU A 181 -7.66 -5.43 0.34
C LEU A 181 -8.07 -5.08 1.79
N ARG A 182 -8.70 -6.01 2.49
CA ARG A 182 -9.02 -5.90 3.93
C ARG A 182 -7.77 -6.18 4.77
N ARG A 183 -6.85 -5.23 4.76
CA ARG A 183 -5.56 -5.29 5.46
C ARG A 183 -5.26 -3.96 6.14
N GLY A 184 -4.52 -4.00 7.24
CA GLY A 184 -4.29 -2.83 8.07
C GLY A 184 -5.56 -2.18 8.64
N PRO A 185 -5.42 -1.04 9.33
CA PRO A 185 -6.57 -0.32 9.86
C PRO A 185 -7.43 0.28 8.74
N TRP A 186 -6.83 0.85 7.69
CA TRP A 186 -7.59 1.46 6.59
C TRP A 186 -8.38 0.43 5.80
N GLY A 187 -7.78 -0.68 5.35
CA GLY A 187 -8.50 -1.70 4.60
C GLY A 187 -9.70 -2.26 5.34
N HIS A 188 -9.61 -2.48 6.65
CA HIS A 188 -10.77 -2.90 7.47
C HIS A 188 -11.83 -1.80 7.57
N LEU A 189 -11.44 -0.57 7.92
CA LEU A 189 -12.37 0.55 8.08
C LEU A 189 -13.06 0.94 6.76
N HIS A 190 -12.34 0.82 5.66
CA HIS A 190 -12.80 1.21 4.33
C HIS A 190 -13.68 0.14 3.69
N ALA A 191 -13.37 -1.15 3.86
CA ALA A 191 -14.15 -2.22 3.27
C ALA A 191 -15.57 -2.34 3.85
N ASP A 192 -15.79 -1.87 5.07
CA ASP A 192 -17.13 -1.85 5.68
C ASP A 192 -17.95 -0.61 5.28
N ARG A 193 -17.39 0.29 4.46
CA ARG A 193 -18.14 1.43 3.91
C ARG A 193 -19.03 0.98 2.75
N PRO A 194 -20.27 1.48 2.64
CA PRO A 194 -21.16 1.16 1.52
C PRO A 194 -20.52 1.40 0.16
N GLU A 195 -19.73 2.47 0.04
CA GLU A 195 -19.07 2.84 -1.21
C GLU A 195 -18.04 1.81 -1.68
N ALA A 196 -17.47 0.99 -0.79
CA ALA A 196 -16.49 -0.01 -1.19
C ALA A 196 -17.03 -0.93 -2.30
N ALA A 197 -18.30 -1.31 -2.22
CA ALA A 197 -18.97 -2.13 -3.23
C ALA A 197 -19.24 -1.39 -4.56
N GLU A 198 -19.22 -0.06 -4.56
CA GLU A 198 -19.46 0.77 -5.75
C GLU A 198 -18.17 0.99 -6.55
N VAL A 199 -17.05 1.19 -5.86
CA VAL A 199 -15.78 1.57 -6.50
C VAL A 199 -14.77 0.42 -6.64
N ALA A 200 -14.84 -0.62 -5.80
CA ALA A 200 -13.97 -1.78 -5.89
C ALA A 200 -14.62 -2.88 -6.76
N ASP A 201 -13.87 -3.44 -7.71
CA ASP A 201 -14.34 -4.60 -8.46
C ASP A 201 -14.28 -5.90 -7.65
N LEU A 202 -13.37 -5.93 -6.69
CA LEU A 202 -13.13 -7.01 -5.74
C LEU A 202 -12.87 -6.43 -4.36
N VAL A 203 -13.39 -7.10 -3.33
CA VAL A 203 -12.98 -6.90 -1.94
C VAL A 203 -12.44 -8.24 -1.44
N VAL A 204 -11.17 -8.28 -1.05
CA VAL A 204 -10.46 -9.52 -0.68
C VAL A 204 -9.82 -9.40 0.70
N ASN A 205 -9.66 -10.51 1.41
CA ASN A 205 -9.02 -10.52 2.74
C ASN A 205 -7.50 -10.76 2.68
N ASP A 206 -7.03 -11.32 1.57
CA ASP A 206 -5.64 -11.67 1.35
C ASP A 206 -5.34 -11.66 -0.17
N LEU A 207 -4.07 -11.69 -0.52
CA LEU A 207 -3.60 -11.65 -1.91
C LEU A 207 -3.81 -12.99 -2.63
N GLN A 208 -3.90 -14.11 -1.91
CA GLN A 208 -4.15 -15.42 -2.52
C GLN A 208 -5.57 -15.53 -3.08
N ALA A 209 -6.52 -14.78 -2.53
CA ALA A 209 -7.90 -14.71 -3.03
C ALA A 209 -8.03 -14.04 -4.41
N LEU A 210 -7.03 -13.28 -4.87
CA LEU A 210 -7.08 -12.55 -6.15
C LEU A 210 -7.17 -13.50 -7.35
N LEU A 211 -6.34 -14.54 -7.40
CA LEU A 211 -6.29 -15.45 -8.55
C LEU A 211 -7.61 -16.24 -8.72
N PRO A 212 -8.20 -16.86 -7.68
CA PRO A 212 -9.51 -17.48 -7.76
C PRO A 212 -10.62 -16.50 -8.20
N ALA A 213 -10.59 -15.26 -7.69
CA ALA A 213 -11.60 -14.24 -8.04
C ALA A 213 -11.52 -13.82 -9.52
N LEU A 214 -10.31 -13.71 -10.07
CA LEU A 214 -10.09 -13.42 -11.49
C LEU A 214 -10.55 -14.56 -12.41
N ALA A 215 -10.37 -15.82 -11.99
CA ALA A 215 -10.81 -16.99 -12.74
C ALA A 215 -12.35 -17.06 -12.86
N GLN A 216 -13.08 -16.81 -11.77
CA GLN A 216 -14.55 -16.84 -11.75
C GLN A 216 -15.18 -15.80 -12.69
N ARG A 217 -14.57 -14.63 -12.78
CA ARG A 217 -15.01 -13.55 -13.69
C ARG A 217 -14.76 -13.85 -15.16
N SER A 218 -13.74 -14.64 -15.48
CA SER A 218 -13.44 -15.01 -16.87
C SER A 218 -14.41 -16.08 -17.41
N GLY A 219 -15.05 -16.87 -16.53
CA GLY A 219 -16.07 -17.86 -16.90
C GLY A 219 -17.51 -17.34 -16.90
N SER A 220 -17.73 -16.07 -16.56
CA SER A 220 -19.07 -15.45 -16.48
C SER A 220 -19.40 -14.53 -17.67
N MET A 221 -18.56 -14.54 -18.71
CA MET A 221 -18.76 -13.86 -20.00
C MET A 221 -18.91 -14.91 -21.11
#